data_AF-A0A3M1LAB1-F1
#
_entry.id   AF-A0A3M1LAB1-F1
#
_cell.length_a   1.000
_cell.length_b   1.000
_cell.length_c   1.000
_cell.angle_alpha   90.00
_cell.angle_beta   90.00
_cell.angle_gamma   90.00
#
_symmetry.space_group_name_H-M   'P 1'
#
loop_
_entity.id
_entity.type
_entity.pdbx_description
1 polymer ?
#
loop_
_entity_poly.entity_id
_entity_poly.type
_entity_poly.pdbx_seq_one_letter_code
_entity_poly.pdbx_strand_id
1 'polypeptide(L)' 'MALAIWHGVVLAESDNCILVEGNHYFPPEAIKSEYFQASDTHTTCFWKGVASYYNIV' A
#
# COMPACT_ATOMS: atom_id res chain seq x y z
N MET A 1 -1.31 -15.29 3.76
CA MET A 1 -2.40 -14.47 3.23
C MET A 1 -2.64 -13.23 4.08
N ALA A 2 -2.40 -12.05 3.51
CA ALA A 2 -2.71 -10.75 4.11
C ALA A 2 -3.79 -10.04 3.31
N LEU A 3 -4.68 -9.31 4.00
CA LEU A 3 -5.77 -8.54 3.42
C LEU A 3 -5.74 -7.11 3.94
N ALA A 4 -5.82 -6.13 3.04
CA ALA A 4 -6.07 -4.73 3.36
C ALA A 4 -7.52 -4.38 3.05
N ILE A 5 -8.32 -4.13 4.08
CA ILE A 5 -9.77 -3.90 3.95
C ILE A 5 -10.12 -2.50 4.45
N TRP A 6 -10.87 -1.75 3.64
CA TRP A 6 -11.40 -0.44 3.99
C TRP A 6 -12.89 -0.38 3.68
N HIS A 7 -13.72 -0.01 4.65
CA HIS A 7 -15.19 0.04 4.51
C HIS A 7 -15.83 -1.21 3.87
N GLY A 8 -15.29 -2.40 4.16
CA GLY A 8 -15.77 -3.67 3.61
C GLY A 8 -15.27 -4.00 2.20
N VAL A 9 -14.49 -3.11 1.58
CA VAL A 9 -13.83 -3.33 0.28
C VAL A 9 -12.41 -3.83 0.50
N VAL A 10 -12.05 -4.90 -0.19
CA VAL A 10 -10.66 -5.40 -0.23
C VAL A 10 -9.85 -4.56 -1.20
N LEU A 11 -8.94 -3.74 -0.68
CA LEU A 11 -8.05 -2.87 -1.44
C LEU A 11 -6.81 -3.61 -1.98
N ALA A 12 -6.32 -4.59 -1.20
CA ALA A 12 -5.21 -5.44 -1.60
C ALA A 12 -5.28 -6.81 -0.93
N GLU A 13 -4.83 -7.84 -1.64
CA GLU A 13 -4.75 -9.21 -1.17
C GLU A 13 -3.51 -9.90 -1.75
N SER A 14 -2.69 -10.52 -0.90
CA SER A 14 -1.55 -11.30 -1.38
C SER A 14 -1.05 -12.29 -0.33
N ASP A 15 -0.46 -13.39 -0.83
CA ASP A 15 0.38 -14.28 -0.04
C ASP A 15 1.86 -13.87 -0.06
N ASN A 16 2.26 -12.99 -0.98
CA ASN A 16 3.65 -12.60 -1.24
C ASN A 16 3.98 -11.22 -0.64
N CYS A 17 3.41 -10.88 0.51
CA CYS A 17 3.75 -9.65 1.21
C CYS A 17 5.11 -9.76 1.89
N ILE A 18 5.88 -8.67 1.88
CA ILE A 18 7.10 -8.57 2.70
C ILE A 18 6.80 -7.83 4.00
N LEU A 19 7.43 -8.25 5.08
CA LEU A 19 7.32 -7.61 6.39
C LEU A 19 8.51 -6.67 6.59
N VAL A 20 8.22 -5.40 6.79
CA VAL A 20 9.22 -4.37 7.09
C VAL A 20 8.77 -3.61 8.33
N GLU A 21 9.57 -3.71 9.41
CA GLU A 21 9.26 -3.07 10.70
C GLU A 21 7.87 -3.41 11.24
N GLY A 22 7.42 -4.65 11.06
CA GLY A 22 6.08 -5.11 11.49
C GLY A 22 4.93 -4.68 10.58
N ASN A 23 5.20 -3.94 9.50
CA ASN A 23 4.20 -3.56 8.50
C ASN A 23 4.23 -4.51 7.30
N HIS A 24 3.06 -4.81 6.74
CA HIS A 24 2.92 -5.60 5.53
C HIS A 24 3.02 -4.70 4.30
N TYR A 25 3.93 -5.03 3.41
CA TYR A 25 4.09 -4.38 2.11
C TYR A 25 3.57 -5.34 1.04
N PHE A 26 2.50 -4.93 0.38
CA PHE A 26 1.89 -5.66 -0.72
C PHE A 26 2.66 -5.39 -2.02
N PRO A 27 2.83 -6.41 -2.88
CA PRO A 27 3.36 -6.17 -4.22
C PRO A 27 2.38 -5.30 -5.03
N PRO A 28 2.86 -4.48 -5.98
CA PRO A 28 2.00 -3.56 -6.74
C PRO A 28 0.85 -4.26 -7.47
N GLU A 29 1.06 -5.48 -7.96
CA GLU A 29 0.05 -6.29 -8.66
C GLU A 29 -1.10 -6.76 -7.77
N ALA A 30 -0.90 -6.78 -6.45
CA ALA A 30 -1.93 -7.12 -5.47
C ALA A 30 -2.83 -5.93 -5.11
N ILE A 31 -2.46 -4.71 -5.52
CA ILE A 31 -3.22 -3.49 -5.24
C ILE A 31 -4.32 -3.32 -6.30
N LYS A 32 -5.57 -3.15 -5.86
CA LYS A 32 -6.68 -2.78 -6.75
C LYS A 32 -6.65 -1.29 -7.02
N SER A 33 -5.92 -0.90 -8.06
CA SER A 33 -5.64 0.49 -8.43
C SER A 33 -6.89 1.36 -8.68
N GLU A 34 -8.04 0.76 -8.96
CA GLU A 34 -9.33 1.46 -9.12
C GLU A 34 -9.77 2.24 -7.88
N TYR A 35 -9.30 1.86 -6.69
CA TYR A 35 -9.61 2.54 -5.42
C TYR A 35 -8.53 3.55 -5.01
N PHE A 36 -7.51 3.79 -5.82
CA PHE A 36 -6.37 4.63 -5.46
C PHE A 36 -6.17 5.77 -6.46
N GLN A 37 -6.07 6.98 -5.93
CA GLN A 37 -5.68 8.17 -6.68
C GLN A 37 -4.33 8.68 -6.19
N ALA A 38 -3.41 9.00 -7.10
CA ALA A 38 -2.13 9.60 -6.74
C ALA A 38 -2.33 10.93 -6.00
N SER A 39 -1.48 11.19 -5.01
CA SER A 39 -1.39 12.46 -4.30
C SER A 39 -0.01 13.08 -4.52
N ASP A 40 0.07 14.41 -4.44
CA ASP A 40 1.34 15.14 -4.48
C ASP A 40 2.12 15.02 -3.16
N THR A 41 1.59 14.28 -2.18
CA THR A 41 2.23 14.10 -0.88
C THR A 41 3.34 13.07 -0.96
N HIS A 42 4.54 13.48 -0.56
CA HIS A 42 5.72 12.63 -0.44
C HIS A 42 6.42 12.85 0.89
N THR A 43 7.02 11.79 1.43
CA THR A 43 7.90 11.88 2.61
C THR A 43 9.20 11.15 2.34
N THR A 44 10.28 11.58 2.98
CA THR A 44 11.60 10.97 2.80
C THR A 44 12.10 10.38 4.10
N CYS A 45 12.50 9.11 4.05
CA CYS A 45 13.16 8.41 5.14
C CYS A 45 14.60 8.09 4.74
N PHE A 46 15.55 8.32 5.63
CA PHE A 46 16.99 8.22 5.32
C PHE A 46 17.43 6.84 4.80
N TRP A 47 16.70 5.77 5.13
CA TRP A 47 17.05 4.40 4.72
C TRP A 47 16.01 3.73 3.83
N LYS A 48 14.74 4.18 3.84
CA LYS A 48 13.69 3.68 2.92
C LYS A 48 13.56 4.48 1.63
N GLY A 49 14.18 5.66 1.55
CA GLY A 49 14.05 6.55 0.40
C GLY A 49 12.75 7.38 0.45
N VAL A 50 12.19 7.66 -0.72
CA VAL A 50 10.99 8.50 -0.87
C VAL A 50 9.73 7.62 -0.88
N ALA A 51 8.78 7.93 -0.02
CA ALA A 51 7.44 7.36 -0.03
C ALA A 51 6.48 8.27 -0.80
N SER A 52 5.70 7.68 -1.71
CA SER A 52 4.59 8.35 -2.41
C SER A 52 3.28 7.94 -1.77
N TYR A 53 2.39 8.91 -1.54
CA TYR A 53 1.09 8.66 -0.93
C TYR A 53 -0.01 8.65 -1.98
N TYR A 54 -1.05 7.85 -1.71
CA TYR A 54 -2.25 7.75 -2.53
C TYR A 54 -3.46 8.00 -1.65
N ASN A 55 -4.48 8.64 -2.21
CA ASN A 55 -5.79 8.79 -1.60
C ASN A 55 -6.65 7.58 -1.97
N ILE A 56 -7.44 7.09 -1.01
CA ILE A 56 -8.48 6.10 -1.30
C ILE A 56 -9.72 6.86 -1.79
N VAL A 57 -10.28 6.44 -2.92
CA VAL A 57 -11.44 7.07 -3.57
C VAL A 57 -12.63 6.12 -3.71
#